data_AF-A0A7X4IZQ6-F1
#
_entry.id   AF-A0A7X4IZQ6-F1
#
_cell.length_a   1.000
_cell.length_b   1.000
_cell.length_c   1.000
_cell.angle_alpha   90.00
_cell.angle_beta   90.00
_cell.angle_gamma   90.00
#
_symmetry.space_group_name_H-M   'P 1'
#
loop_
_entity.id
_entity.type
_entity.pdbx_description
1 polymer ?
#
loop_
_entity_poly.entity_id
_entity_poly.type
_entity_poly.pdbx_seq_one_letter_code
_entity_poly.pdbx_strand_id
1 'polypeptide(L)'
;MIAGARHLPVHHLSIRVPWHDAGWTGVVCNKPASNIACRTLPRIADEKDDSAETAVAGKSLADLSPDQFPACKFERSSFMAPFPITVIREHPYAGDNSESHAHFRPTRYTMQPYSAACVPFRWMHREEGAELVERYNLGFQPEREPDLGFDPSWIQDRVNQLVMLDTFFGAVHPGQSLCFFYAKDTPLSASAGRVIVGVGLVRDVGPHVEYEYSTANPPLRSAVWERNVEHSIRPGFEEGFLFPYQELSDLAIEKGLDPEQFLAFAPEGAFGSFSYASEHVSHDPAIAAVLNCMRALDRIETVLPGPWKRAMSWLDGQLNRLWRLRGPFPGFGSALSAFIGDGGNLVAYELAEQCAEASHEGTIDPWPAFEQLMRAPHAATGSARELIGEGFARAWRAMRPERQELLKLLSRFSIEASQAVRAFDPDQRPADVGDADLISNPYLLYELHRLTDDPISVMTIDRGMLPDRVILEAHPLPERSRLEDKIDPRRVRALLVAALEHGAEQGHTLLPRSWLKASIDKMPLETDCPVGPEVIAGLGESLVGVVDSIEMADGSPAYQLQRFTETARLIRGMVKRRLGPRSRRHKSTHDFRAVVDRSLG
;
A
#
# COMPACT_ATOMS: atom_id res chain seq x y z
N MET A 1 0.56 -16.94 -20.62
CA MET A 1 0.69 -17.47 -19.25
C MET A 1 1.18 -18.91 -19.32
N ILE A 2 2.17 -19.29 -18.52
CA ILE A 2 2.64 -20.67 -18.39
C ILE A 2 1.65 -21.50 -17.56
N ALA A 3 1.63 -22.83 -17.76
CA ALA A 3 0.87 -23.74 -16.91
C ALA A 3 1.33 -23.62 -15.44
N GLY A 4 0.37 -23.59 -14.51
CA GLY A 4 0.62 -23.43 -13.07
C GLY A 4 0.53 -21.98 -12.57
N ALA A 5 0.60 -20.98 -13.45
CA ALA A 5 0.27 -19.60 -13.09
C ALA A 5 -1.25 -19.42 -12.92
N ARG A 6 -1.65 -18.37 -12.21
CA ARG A 6 -3.06 -18.05 -11.95
C ARG A 6 -3.46 -16.70 -12.56
N HIS A 7 -4.69 -16.63 -13.05
CA HIS A 7 -5.34 -15.37 -13.40
C HIS A 7 -5.89 -14.74 -12.12
N LEU A 8 -5.34 -13.59 -11.76
CA LEU A 8 -5.83 -12.78 -10.64
C LEU A 8 -6.74 -11.67 -11.18
N PRO A 9 -7.65 -11.13 -10.35
CA PRO A 9 -8.41 -9.93 -10.71
C PRO A 9 -7.49 -8.75 -11.02
N VAL A 10 -8.05 -7.74 -11.69
CA VAL A 10 -7.32 -6.52 -12.06
C VAL A 10 -6.67 -5.88 -10.83
N HIS A 11 -5.36 -5.68 -10.87
CA HIS A 11 -4.59 -4.93 -9.89
C HIS A 11 -3.85 -3.77 -10.54
N HIS A 12 -3.59 -2.74 -9.76
CA HIS A 12 -2.75 -1.61 -10.16
C HIS A 12 -1.31 -1.88 -9.74
N LEU A 13 -0.37 -1.05 -10.19
CA LEU A 13 1.04 -1.21 -9.89
C LEU A 13 1.59 0.00 -9.15
N SER A 14 2.38 -0.25 -8.11
CA SER A 14 3.37 0.70 -7.65
C SER A 14 4.70 0.43 -8.35
N ILE A 15 5.45 1.48 -8.67
CA ILE A 15 6.74 1.38 -9.34
C ILE A 15 7.72 2.31 -8.62
N ARG A 16 8.70 1.73 -7.94
CA ARG A 16 9.72 2.50 -7.23
C ARG A 16 10.67 3.17 -8.22
N VAL A 17 10.97 4.44 -8.01
CA VAL A 17 12.00 5.18 -8.71
C VAL A 17 12.89 5.92 -7.70
N PRO A 18 14.19 6.13 -7.99
CA PRO A 18 14.99 7.05 -7.20
C PRO A 18 14.53 8.48 -7.46
N TRP A 19 14.78 9.39 -6.53
CA TRP A 19 14.73 10.82 -6.83
C TRP A 19 15.70 11.14 -7.99
N HIS A 20 15.24 11.94 -8.95
CA HIS A 20 16.02 12.27 -10.16
C HIS A 20 15.86 13.74 -10.53
N ASP A 21 16.96 14.49 -10.59
CA ASP A 21 16.93 15.95 -10.79
C ASP A 21 16.55 16.37 -12.22
N ALA A 22 16.64 15.46 -13.19
CA ALA A 22 16.29 15.72 -14.60
C ALA A 22 14.95 15.08 -15.04
N GLY A 23 14.01 14.89 -14.10
CA GLY A 23 12.64 14.48 -14.42
C GLY A 23 12.51 13.09 -15.05
N TRP A 24 13.44 12.18 -14.75
CA TRP A 24 13.44 10.77 -15.21
C TRP A 24 13.44 10.55 -16.74
N THR A 25 13.85 11.54 -17.52
CA THR A 25 13.74 11.59 -18.99
C THR A 25 14.78 10.77 -19.76
N GLY A 26 15.54 9.91 -19.08
CA GLY A 26 16.66 9.18 -19.69
C GLY A 26 17.90 10.05 -19.88
N VAL A 27 18.12 11.01 -18.98
CA VAL A 27 19.27 11.92 -18.95
C VAL A 27 19.98 11.75 -17.61
N VAL A 28 21.31 11.88 -17.56
CA VAL A 28 22.04 11.89 -16.27
C VAL A 28 21.64 13.11 -15.45
N CYS A 29 21.43 12.97 -14.14
CA CYS A 29 21.11 14.10 -13.24
C CYS A 29 22.00 15.33 -13.50
N ASN A 30 21.44 16.53 -13.35
CA ASN A 30 22.17 17.79 -13.60
C ASN A 30 23.28 18.03 -12.57
N LYS A 31 23.10 17.55 -11.33
CA LYS A 31 24.08 17.64 -10.24
C LYS A 31 24.17 16.30 -9.50
N PRO A 32 24.71 15.25 -10.16
CA PRO A 32 24.60 13.88 -9.65
C PRO A 32 25.27 13.69 -8.29
N ALA A 33 26.37 14.41 -8.01
CA ALA A 33 27.06 14.38 -6.72
C ALA A 33 26.27 15.02 -5.56
N SER A 34 25.30 15.91 -5.86
CA SER A 34 24.45 16.55 -4.86
C SER A 34 23.16 15.79 -4.58
N ASN A 35 22.78 14.84 -5.46
CA ASN A 35 21.61 14.00 -5.27
C ASN A 35 21.92 12.87 -4.29
N ILE A 36 21.78 13.16 -2.99
CA ILE A 36 21.94 12.16 -1.92
C ILE A 36 20.69 11.29 -1.75
N ALA A 37 19.50 11.78 -2.10
CA ALA A 37 18.25 11.08 -1.91
C ALA A 37 18.19 9.76 -2.71
N CYS A 38 18.83 9.69 -3.89
CA CYS A 38 18.90 8.44 -4.65
C CYS A 38 19.73 7.34 -3.96
N ARG A 39 20.64 7.68 -3.04
CA ARG A 39 21.49 6.72 -2.30
C ARG A 39 20.72 5.95 -1.23
N THR A 40 19.47 6.31 -0.92
CA THR A 40 18.59 5.49 -0.08
C THR A 40 18.30 4.12 -0.71
N LEU A 41 18.55 3.95 -2.01
CA LEU A 41 18.52 2.65 -2.69
C LEU A 41 19.90 1.98 -2.64
N PRO A 42 20.05 0.78 -2.03
CA PRO A 42 21.36 0.16 -1.79
C PRO A 42 22.24 0.04 -3.04
N ARG A 43 21.67 -0.43 -4.17
CA ARG A 43 22.42 -0.55 -5.44
C ARG A 43 23.03 0.78 -5.89
N ILE A 44 22.30 1.88 -5.75
CA ILE A 44 22.83 3.21 -6.09
C ILE A 44 23.89 3.62 -5.07
N ALA A 45 23.68 3.36 -3.78
CA ALA A 45 24.68 3.66 -2.75
C ALA A 45 26.02 2.99 -3.04
N ASP A 46 25.98 1.73 -3.48
CA ASP A 46 27.15 0.89 -3.73
C ASP A 46 27.85 1.21 -5.06
N GLU A 47 27.10 1.44 -6.14
CA GLU A 47 27.66 1.59 -7.49
C GLU A 47 27.95 3.04 -7.91
N LYS A 48 27.41 4.05 -7.20
CA LYS A 48 27.48 5.46 -7.65
C LYS A 48 28.88 6.06 -7.53
N ASP A 49 29.47 6.38 -8.68
CA ASP A 49 30.69 7.17 -8.81
C ASP A 49 30.33 8.64 -9.14
N ASP A 50 30.47 9.50 -8.13
CA ASP A 50 30.13 10.92 -8.26
C ASP A 50 30.99 11.64 -9.31
N SER A 51 32.26 11.26 -9.49
CA SER A 51 33.16 11.91 -10.45
C SER A 51 32.81 11.50 -11.88
N ALA A 52 32.59 10.20 -12.11
CA ALA A 52 32.21 9.68 -13.42
C ALA A 52 30.84 10.21 -13.87
N GLU A 53 29.83 10.19 -12.98
CA GLU A 53 28.50 10.71 -13.31
C GLU A 53 28.53 12.23 -13.52
N THR A 54 29.32 12.98 -12.76
CA THR A 54 29.45 14.45 -12.94
C THR A 54 30.07 14.79 -14.30
N ALA A 55 31.00 13.98 -14.82
CA ALA A 55 31.61 14.20 -16.13
C ALA A 55 30.63 14.09 -17.31
N VAL A 56 29.49 13.42 -17.11
CA VAL A 56 28.43 13.24 -18.11
C VAL A 56 27.09 13.84 -17.66
N ALA A 57 27.08 14.71 -16.65
CA ALA A 57 25.88 15.35 -16.12
C ALA A 57 25.07 16.05 -17.23
N GLY A 58 23.75 15.88 -17.20
CA GLY A 58 22.83 16.45 -18.19
C GLY A 58 22.88 15.83 -19.59
N LYS A 59 23.71 14.81 -19.83
CA LYS A 59 23.75 14.11 -21.13
C LYS A 59 22.65 13.04 -21.22
N SER A 60 22.07 12.91 -22.40
CA SER A 60 21.12 11.85 -22.72
C SER A 60 21.79 10.48 -22.73
N LEU A 61 21.13 9.46 -22.17
CA LEU A 61 21.62 8.09 -22.22
C LEU A 61 21.66 7.54 -23.66
N ALA A 62 20.92 8.13 -24.60
CA ALA A 62 21.01 7.78 -26.02
C ALA A 62 22.36 8.15 -26.65
N ASP A 63 23.07 9.13 -26.07
CA ASP A 63 24.33 9.67 -26.58
C ASP A 63 25.55 9.13 -25.81
N LEU A 64 25.32 8.30 -24.79
CA LEU A 64 26.36 7.74 -23.93
C LEU A 64 26.62 6.27 -24.28
N SER A 65 27.85 5.83 -24.07
CA SER A 65 28.15 4.39 -24.09
C SER A 65 27.65 3.72 -22.79
N PRO A 66 27.29 2.43 -22.81
CA PRO A 66 26.73 1.74 -21.64
C PRO A 66 27.59 1.78 -20.36
N ASP A 67 28.92 1.87 -20.51
CA ASP A 67 29.88 2.01 -19.41
C ASP A 67 29.81 3.39 -18.73
N GLN A 68 29.24 4.41 -19.39
CA GLN A 68 29.02 5.74 -18.86
C GLN A 68 27.63 5.91 -18.22
N PHE A 69 26.79 4.88 -18.23
CA PHE A 69 25.46 4.96 -17.63
C PHE A 69 25.55 5.09 -16.10
N PRO A 70 24.71 5.95 -15.48
CA PRO A 70 24.74 6.18 -14.04
C PRO A 70 24.30 4.93 -13.27
N ALA A 71 24.64 4.87 -11.97
CA ALA A 71 24.29 3.76 -11.10
C ALA A 71 22.76 3.49 -11.04
N CYS A 72 21.95 4.53 -11.27
CA CYS A 72 20.49 4.42 -11.29
C CYS A 72 19.92 3.76 -12.56
N LYS A 73 20.74 3.30 -13.52
CA LYS A 73 20.30 2.67 -14.80
C LYS A 73 19.39 1.46 -14.62
N PHE A 74 19.51 0.74 -13.50
CA PHE A 74 18.67 -0.41 -13.16
C PHE A 74 17.55 -0.08 -12.18
N GLU A 75 17.44 1.19 -11.77
CA GLU A 75 16.48 1.64 -10.79
C GLU A 75 15.24 2.34 -11.39
N ARG A 76 14.88 2.00 -12.64
CA ARG A 76 13.75 2.61 -13.38
C ARG A 76 13.83 4.15 -13.44
N SER A 77 15.04 4.70 -13.36
CA SER A 77 15.28 6.16 -13.32
C SER A 77 15.02 6.86 -14.66
N SER A 78 14.80 6.10 -15.73
CA SER A 78 14.58 6.59 -17.09
C SER A 78 13.17 6.31 -17.61
N PHE A 79 12.18 6.13 -16.74
CA PHE A 79 10.84 5.72 -17.17
C PHE A 79 10.16 6.74 -18.10
N MET A 80 10.55 8.01 -18.05
CA MET A 80 10.06 9.06 -18.96
C MET A 80 10.88 9.19 -20.25
N ALA A 81 11.85 8.32 -20.51
CA ALA A 81 12.68 8.39 -21.71
C ALA A 81 11.84 8.16 -22.97
N PRO A 82 11.89 9.06 -23.98
CA PRO A 82 11.15 8.91 -25.22
C PRO A 82 11.83 7.99 -26.25
N PHE A 83 12.89 7.30 -25.85
CA PHE A 83 13.71 6.43 -26.70
C PHE A 83 14.05 5.14 -25.95
N PRO A 84 14.36 4.04 -26.66
CA PRO A 84 14.73 2.79 -26.02
C PRO A 84 16.12 2.89 -25.38
N ILE A 85 16.30 2.21 -24.24
CA ILE A 85 17.59 2.12 -23.55
C ILE A 85 17.94 0.64 -23.38
N THR A 86 19.04 0.21 -23.99
CA THR A 86 19.53 -1.16 -23.83
C THR A 86 20.60 -1.25 -22.75
N VAL A 87 20.43 -2.22 -21.86
CA VAL A 87 21.38 -2.57 -20.81
C VAL A 87 21.72 -4.06 -20.88
N ILE A 88 22.81 -4.44 -20.21
CA ILE A 88 23.22 -5.84 -20.09
C ILE A 88 22.82 -6.37 -18.71
N ARG A 89 22.17 -7.54 -18.69
CA ARG A 89 21.77 -8.28 -17.50
C ARG A 89 22.71 -9.45 -17.29
N GLU A 90 23.30 -9.52 -16.11
CA GLU A 90 24.11 -10.65 -15.70
C GLU A 90 23.39 -11.39 -14.58
N HIS A 91 23.40 -12.73 -14.66
CA HIS A 91 22.82 -13.55 -13.61
C HIS A 91 23.68 -13.41 -12.34
N PRO A 92 23.10 -13.12 -11.15
CA PRO A 92 23.88 -12.85 -9.94
C PRO A 92 24.90 -13.95 -9.59
N TYR A 93 24.51 -15.21 -9.78
CA TYR A 93 25.36 -16.37 -9.48
C TYR A 93 26.30 -16.80 -10.62
N ALA A 94 26.32 -16.11 -11.76
CA ALA A 94 27.19 -16.49 -12.88
C ALA A 94 28.69 -16.31 -12.57
N GLY A 95 29.03 -15.34 -11.72
CA GLY A 95 30.42 -15.02 -11.36
C GLY A 95 31.00 -15.85 -10.20
N ASP A 96 30.16 -16.52 -9.40
CA ASP A 96 30.55 -17.13 -8.12
C ASP A 96 31.22 -18.51 -8.26
N ASN A 97 31.76 -18.86 -9.43
CA ASN A 97 32.34 -20.18 -9.75
C ASN A 97 31.38 -21.37 -9.47
N SER A 98 30.07 -21.12 -9.45
CA SER A 98 29.07 -22.18 -9.32
C SER A 98 29.01 -22.96 -10.64
N GLU A 99 29.34 -24.25 -10.61
CA GLU A 99 29.19 -25.13 -11.79
C GLU A 99 27.76 -25.09 -12.33
N SER A 100 26.77 -24.90 -11.44
CA SER A 100 25.35 -24.79 -11.79
C SER A 100 24.95 -23.52 -12.55
N HIS A 101 25.76 -22.45 -12.53
CA HIS A 101 25.44 -21.17 -13.19
C HIS A 101 26.53 -20.67 -14.17
N ALA A 102 27.65 -21.37 -14.31
CA ALA A 102 28.75 -20.96 -15.20
C ALA A 102 28.35 -20.85 -16.69
N HIS A 103 27.23 -21.47 -17.10
CA HIS A 103 26.72 -21.43 -18.47
C HIS A 103 25.89 -20.18 -18.79
N PHE A 104 25.46 -19.39 -17.80
CA PHE A 104 24.73 -18.14 -18.03
C PHE A 104 25.62 -17.12 -18.75
N ARG A 105 25.02 -16.34 -19.65
CA ARG A 105 25.72 -15.31 -20.42
C ARG A 105 25.06 -13.94 -20.27
N PRO A 106 25.86 -12.85 -20.37
CA PRO A 106 25.32 -11.50 -20.33
C PRO A 106 24.22 -11.34 -21.38
N THR A 107 23.04 -10.93 -20.94
CA THR A 107 21.81 -10.90 -21.75
C THR A 107 21.40 -9.46 -22.03
N ARG A 108 21.08 -9.15 -23.28
CA ARG A 108 20.60 -7.81 -23.64
C ARG A 108 19.16 -7.61 -23.19
N TYR A 109 18.91 -6.55 -22.43
CA TYR A 109 17.57 -6.12 -22.04
C TYR A 109 17.30 -4.71 -22.54
N THR A 110 16.23 -4.51 -23.30
CA THR A 110 15.86 -3.18 -23.84
C THR A 110 14.63 -2.66 -23.14
N MET A 111 14.81 -1.55 -22.43
CA MET A 111 13.71 -0.74 -21.90
C MET A 111 13.07 0.03 -23.05
N GLN A 112 11.75 -0.09 -23.22
CA GLN A 112 11.03 0.61 -24.28
C GLN A 112 10.81 2.09 -23.94
N PRO A 113 10.56 2.96 -24.94
CA PRO A 113 10.17 4.34 -24.68
C PRO A 113 8.97 4.43 -23.73
N TYR A 114 8.99 5.36 -22.79
CA TYR A 114 7.93 5.58 -21.81
C TYR A 114 7.49 4.31 -21.08
N SER A 115 8.48 3.55 -20.60
CA SER A 115 8.27 2.30 -19.89
C SER A 115 9.17 2.19 -18.67
N ALA A 116 8.75 1.37 -17.71
CA ALA A 116 9.59 0.96 -16.59
C ALA A 116 9.86 -0.54 -16.66
N ALA A 117 11.11 -0.93 -16.37
CA ALA A 117 11.49 -2.31 -16.11
C ALA A 117 10.98 -2.72 -14.72
N CYS A 118 9.72 -3.13 -14.63
CA CYS A 118 9.05 -3.47 -13.38
C CYS A 118 9.55 -4.81 -12.83
N VAL A 119 9.80 -4.87 -11.52
CA VAL A 119 10.38 -6.05 -10.85
C VAL A 119 9.52 -6.44 -9.66
N PRO A 120 8.81 -7.59 -9.69
CA PRO A 120 8.03 -8.07 -8.55
C PRO A 120 8.97 -8.72 -7.51
N PHE A 121 9.78 -7.89 -6.87
CA PHE A 121 10.91 -8.32 -6.05
C PHE A 121 10.50 -9.28 -4.92
N ARG A 122 9.39 -8.97 -4.21
CA ARG A 122 8.83 -9.81 -3.15
C ARG A 122 8.46 -11.21 -3.65
N TRP A 123 7.90 -11.30 -4.86
CA TRP A 123 7.44 -12.54 -5.45
C TRP A 123 8.58 -13.49 -5.82
N MET A 124 9.79 -12.96 -6.03
CA MET A 124 10.97 -13.74 -6.38
C MET A 124 11.77 -14.21 -5.15
N HIS A 125 11.51 -13.63 -3.96
CA HIS A 125 12.12 -14.09 -2.72
C HIS A 125 11.50 -15.42 -2.29
N ARG A 126 12.28 -16.38 -1.82
CA ARG A 126 11.77 -17.72 -1.53
C ARG A 126 10.81 -17.76 -0.34
N GLU A 127 11.08 -16.99 0.71
CA GLU A 127 10.25 -16.99 1.92
C GLU A 127 8.88 -16.36 1.64
N GLU A 128 8.82 -15.10 1.20
CA GLU A 128 7.54 -14.47 0.83
C GLU A 128 6.90 -15.14 -0.39
N GLY A 129 7.70 -15.67 -1.32
CA GLY A 129 7.23 -16.40 -2.48
C GLY A 129 6.47 -17.68 -2.08
N ALA A 130 6.92 -18.40 -1.06
CA ALA A 130 6.23 -19.60 -0.56
C ALA A 130 4.84 -19.28 -0.02
N GLU A 131 4.69 -18.17 0.71
CA GLU A 131 3.37 -17.69 1.18
C GLU A 131 2.43 -17.38 0.01
N LEU A 132 2.96 -16.80 -1.07
CA LEU A 132 2.18 -16.47 -2.28
C LEU A 132 1.80 -17.73 -3.07
N VAL A 133 2.70 -18.71 -3.14
CA VAL A 133 2.44 -20.03 -3.75
C VAL A 133 1.29 -20.72 -3.05
N GLU A 134 1.28 -20.75 -1.72
CA GLU A 134 0.19 -21.31 -0.93
C GLU A 134 -1.11 -20.51 -1.09
N ARG A 135 -1.03 -19.19 -0.89
CA ARG A 135 -2.18 -18.27 -0.97
C ARG A 135 -2.94 -18.36 -2.29
N TYR A 136 -2.22 -18.47 -3.40
CA TYR A 136 -2.81 -18.53 -4.74
C TYR A 136 -2.83 -19.93 -5.34
N ASN A 137 -2.42 -20.96 -4.59
CA ASN A 137 -2.29 -22.34 -5.06
C ASN A 137 -1.58 -22.41 -6.43
N LEU A 138 -0.38 -21.84 -6.49
CA LEU A 138 0.43 -21.75 -7.69
C LEU A 138 1.09 -23.10 -7.99
N GLY A 139 1.22 -23.45 -9.28
CA GLY A 139 1.88 -24.67 -9.76
C GLY A 139 3.40 -24.64 -9.64
N PHE A 140 3.92 -24.06 -8.57
CA PHE A 140 5.34 -24.05 -8.22
C PHE A 140 5.80 -25.47 -7.87
N GLN A 141 6.96 -25.87 -8.38
CA GLN A 141 7.53 -27.22 -8.24
C GLN A 141 8.87 -27.14 -7.49
N PRO A 142 8.90 -27.36 -6.17
CA PRO A 142 10.12 -27.26 -5.37
C PRO A 142 11.26 -28.16 -5.87
N GLU A 143 10.93 -29.31 -6.44
CA GLU A 143 11.88 -30.29 -6.99
C GLU A 143 12.66 -29.79 -8.23
N ARG A 144 12.25 -28.66 -8.82
CA ARG A 144 12.99 -28.01 -9.92
C ARG A 144 14.09 -27.09 -9.43
N GLU A 145 14.01 -26.61 -8.19
CA GLU A 145 15.02 -25.71 -7.66
C GLU A 145 16.36 -26.45 -7.52
N PRO A 146 17.48 -25.83 -7.93
CA PRO A 146 18.79 -26.46 -7.83
C PRO A 146 19.23 -26.56 -6.36
N ASP A 147 19.91 -27.65 -6.03
CA ASP A 147 20.68 -27.74 -4.78
C ASP A 147 21.99 -26.98 -4.97
N LEU A 148 22.14 -25.87 -4.23
CA LEU A 148 23.33 -25.02 -4.27
C LEU A 148 24.28 -25.27 -3.08
N GLY A 149 23.96 -26.20 -2.19
CA GLY A 149 24.73 -26.44 -0.96
C GLY A 149 24.56 -25.36 0.12
N PHE A 150 23.66 -24.39 -0.10
CA PHE A 150 23.20 -23.37 0.83
C PHE A 150 21.75 -23.00 0.49
N ASP A 151 21.07 -22.26 1.36
CA ASP A 151 19.72 -21.77 1.11
C ASP A 151 19.76 -20.44 0.33
N PRO A 152 19.49 -20.41 -0.99
CA PRO A 152 19.48 -19.16 -1.74
C PRO A 152 18.27 -18.31 -1.35
N SER A 153 18.40 -16.99 -1.30
CA SER A 153 17.24 -16.11 -1.02
C SER A 153 16.22 -16.05 -2.16
N TRP A 154 16.60 -16.45 -3.38
CA TRP A 154 15.84 -16.20 -4.60
C TRP A 154 15.43 -17.49 -5.32
N ILE A 155 14.28 -17.48 -5.97
CA ILE A 155 13.82 -18.54 -6.87
C ILE A 155 14.75 -18.61 -8.09
N GLN A 156 15.24 -19.79 -8.45
CA GLN A 156 16.23 -19.98 -9.50
C GLN A 156 15.65 -20.55 -10.81
N ASP A 157 14.77 -21.55 -10.72
CA ASP A 157 14.28 -22.25 -11.90
C ASP A 157 13.33 -21.38 -12.74
N ARG A 158 13.53 -21.39 -14.06
CA ARG A 158 12.73 -20.62 -15.02
C ARG A 158 11.24 -20.92 -14.95
N VAL A 159 10.84 -22.19 -14.80
CA VAL A 159 9.40 -22.52 -14.77
C VAL A 159 8.77 -21.95 -13.51
N ASN A 160 9.41 -22.15 -12.36
CA ASN A 160 8.98 -21.57 -11.09
C ASN A 160 8.95 -20.03 -11.13
N GLN A 161 10.00 -19.39 -11.64
CA GLN A 161 10.03 -17.95 -11.85
C GLN A 161 8.87 -17.49 -12.75
N LEU A 162 8.63 -18.17 -13.88
CA LEU A 162 7.54 -17.79 -14.79
C LEU A 162 6.17 -18.02 -14.18
N VAL A 163 5.95 -19.05 -13.36
CA VAL A 163 4.68 -19.24 -12.62
C VAL A 163 4.39 -18.00 -11.75
N MET A 164 5.39 -17.52 -11.02
CA MET A 164 5.27 -16.34 -10.17
C MET A 164 5.09 -15.05 -10.98
N LEU A 165 5.97 -14.83 -11.98
CA LEU A 165 5.98 -13.62 -12.81
C LEU A 165 4.72 -13.50 -13.68
N ASP A 166 4.28 -14.58 -14.32
CA ASP A 166 3.06 -14.58 -15.13
C ASP A 166 1.81 -14.37 -14.29
N THR A 167 1.77 -14.89 -13.06
CA THR A 167 0.68 -14.60 -12.12
C THR A 167 0.67 -13.12 -11.73
N PHE A 168 1.84 -12.56 -11.38
CA PHE A 168 1.96 -11.14 -11.02
C PHE A 168 1.55 -10.21 -12.17
N PHE A 169 2.18 -10.36 -13.34
CA PHE A 169 1.94 -9.48 -14.48
C PHE A 169 0.59 -9.76 -15.15
N GLY A 170 0.04 -10.96 -15.00
CA GLY A 170 -1.29 -11.31 -15.48
C GLY A 170 -2.42 -10.51 -14.81
N ALA A 171 -2.21 -10.02 -13.58
CA ALA A 171 -3.15 -9.14 -12.89
C ALA A 171 -3.15 -7.68 -13.43
N VAL A 172 -2.16 -7.32 -14.27
CA VAL A 172 -1.96 -5.97 -14.77
C VAL A 172 -2.58 -5.86 -16.16
N HIS A 173 -3.74 -5.22 -16.25
CA HIS A 173 -4.53 -5.16 -17.48
C HIS A 173 -4.28 -3.83 -18.22
N PRO A 174 -3.71 -3.85 -19.43
CA PRO A 174 -3.58 -2.66 -20.26
C PRO A 174 -4.89 -1.88 -20.45
N GLY A 175 -4.81 -0.55 -20.40
CA GLY A 175 -5.97 0.35 -20.45
C GLY A 175 -6.83 0.35 -19.18
N GLN A 176 -6.52 -0.51 -18.20
CA GLN A 176 -7.25 -0.62 -16.95
C GLN A 176 -6.35 -0.38 -15.72
N SER A 177 -5.20 -1.02 -15.62
CA SER A 177 -4.35 -0.85 -14.45
C SER A 177 -3.73 0.55 -14.42
N LEU A 178 -3.72 1.18 -13.24
CA LEU A 178 -2.94 2.38 -12.99
C LEU A 178 -1.52 1.98 -12.60
N CYS A 179 -0.57 2.86 -12.86
CA CYS A 179 0.80 2.77 -12.38
C CYS A 179 1.10 4.03 -11.54
N PHE A 180 1.51 3.81 -10.30
CA PHE A 180 1.90 4.83 -9.34
C PHE A 180 3.42 4.81 -9.19
N PHE A 181 4.10 5.78 -9.80
CA PHE A 181 5.53 5.95 -9.64
C PHE A 181 5.80 6.62 -8.30
N TYR A 182 6.68 6.05 -7.50
CA TYR A 182 6.96 6.57 -6.17
C TYR A 182 8.44 6.55 -5.81
N ALA A 183 8.87 7.50 -4.98
CA ALA A 183 10.19 7.57 -4.41
C ALA A 183 10.16 7.18 -2.92
N LYS A 184 11.18 6.42 -2.48
CA LYS A 184 11.35 6.08 -1.05
C LYS A 184 11.78 7.27 -0.21
N ASP A 185 12.51 8.18 -0.85
CA ASP A 185 13.16 9.32 -0.23
C ASP A 185 13.25 10.45 -1.26
N THR A 186 13.12 11.68 -0.80
CA THR A 186 13.14 12.89 -1.63
C THR A 186 13.80 14.03 -0.85
N PRO A 187 14.42 15.03 -1.52
CA PRO A 187 14.93 16.20 -0.83
C PRO A 187 13.83 17.13 -0.28
N LEU A 188 12.55 16.79 -0.46
CA LEU A 188 11.40 17.66 -0.17
C LEU A 188 10.70 17.34 1.16
N SER A 189 11.11 16.28 1.85
CA SER A 189 10.51 15.89 3.12
C SER A 189 11.50 15.07 3.94
N ALA A 190 11.46 15.23 5.26
CA ALA A 190 12.16 14.37 6.20
C ALA A 190 11.30 13.16 6.66
N SER A 191 10.06 13.08 6.18
CA SER A 191 9.14 11.98 6.49
C SER A 191 9.64 10.67 5.91
N ALA A 192 9.45 9.58 6.65
CA ALA A 192 9.68 8.23 6.14
C ALA A 192 8.61 7.77 5.12
N GLY A 193 7.59 8.60 4.85
CA GLY A 193 6.53 8.34 3.89
C GLY A 193 7.04 8.19 2.45
N ARG A 194 6.32 7.41 1.65
CA ARG A 194 6.64 7.21 0.23
C ARG A 194 5.98 8.31 -0.57
N VAL A 195 6.70 8.96 -1.47
CA VAL A 195 6.19 10.10 -2.24
C VAL A 195 5.83 9.63 -3.64
N ILE A 196 4.58 9.78 -4.04
CA ILE A 196 4.11 9.50 -5.40
C ILE A 196 4.61 10.62 -6.31
N VAL A 197 5.48 10.31 -7.27
CA VAL A 197 6.05 11.29 -8.22
C VAL A 197 5.24 11.41 -9.50
N GLY A 198 4.40 10.42 -9.81
CA GLY A 198 3.54 10.45 -10.99
C GLY A 198 2.57 9.30 -11.05
N VAL A 199 1.49 9.48 -11.82
CA VAL A 199 0.44 8.48 -11.99
C VAL A 199 0.04 8.43 -13.46
N GLY A 200 -0.13 7.21 -13.99
CA GLY A 200 -0.60 6.97 -15.36
C GLY A 200 -1.38 5.66 -15.49
N LEU A 201 -1.93 5.42 -16.67
CA LEU A 201 -2.46 4.13 -17.10
C LEU A 201 -1.34 3.26 -17.67
N VAL A 202 -1.41 1.96 -17.36
CA VAL A 202 -0.61 0.94 -18.04
C VAL A 202 -1.13 0.79 -19.47
N ARG A 203 -0.22 0.88 -20.44
CA ARG A 203 -0.51 0.76 -21.88
C ARG A 203 -0.17 -0.59 -22.45
N ASP A 204 0.89 -1.21 -21.94
CA ASP A 204 1.33 -2.53 -22.35
C ASP A 204 2.15 -3.19 -21.23
N VAL A 205 2.17 -4.52 -21.25
CA VAL A 205 3.05 -5.34 -20.43
C VAL A 205 3.82 -6.27 -21.36
N GLY A 206 5.09 -5.96 -21.57
CA GLY A 206 5.96 -6.67 -22.50
C GLY A 206 6.22 -8.12 -22.08
N PRO A 207 6.72 -8.96 -23.00
CA PRO A 207 7.02 -10.36 -22.72
C PRO A 207 8.17 -10.50 -21.72
N HIS A 208 8.32 -11.69 -21.12
CA HIS A 208 9.51 -12.01 -20.34
C HIS A 208 10.73 -12.15 -21.25
N VAL A 209 11.91 -11.88 -20.68
CA VAL A 209 13.21 -12.14 -21.31
C VAL A 209 13.85 -13.32 -20.59
N GLU A 210 14.37 -14.27 -21.35
CA GLU A 210 15.15 -15.37 -20.80
C GLU A 210 16.64 -15.04 -20.88
N TYR A 211 17.43 -15.49 -19.90
CA TYR A 211 18.88 -15.34 -19.99
C TYR A 211 19.45 -16.11 -21.20
N GLU A 212 20.52 -15.57 -21.77
CA GLU A 212 21.35 -16.24 -22.76
C GLU A 212 22.26 -17.27 -22.09
N TYR A 213 22.64 -18.32 -22.83
CA TYR A 213 23.45 -19.42 -22.32
C TYR A 213 24.58 -19.78 -23.28
N SER A 214 25.65 -20.36 -22.76
CA SER A 214 26.78 -20.86 -23.56
C SER A 214 26.54 -22.23 -24.21
N THR A 215 25.43 -22.88 -23.87
CA THR A 215 25.04 -24.20 -24.38
C THR A 215 23.57 -24.20 -24.77
N ALA A 216 23.20 -25.00 -25.76
CA ALA A 216 21.82 -25.12 -26.23
C ALA A 216 20.89 -25.81 -25.23
N ASN A 217 21.44 -26.72 -24.41
CA ASN A 217 20.69 -27.47 -23.39
C ASN A 217 21.30 -27.22 -22.00
N PRO A 218 21.11 -26.02 -21.44
CA PRO A 218 21.63 -25.71 -20.11
C PRO A 218 20.91 -26.53 -19.03
N PRO A 219 21.62 -26.99 -17.99
CA PRO A 219 21.03 -27.78 -16.91
C PRO A 219 20.05 -26.97 -16.05
N LEU A 220 20.29 -25.66 -15.92
CA LEU A 220 19.41 -24.71 -15.25
C LEU A 220 19.09 -23.56 -16.22
N ARG A 221 17.84 -23.13 -16.22
CA ARG A 221 17.37 -21.97 -17.00
C ARG A 221 16.77 -20.96 -16.05
N SER A 222 16.85 -19.67 -16.38
CA SER A 222 16.21 -18.61 -15.60
C SER A 222 15.71 -17.48 -16.50
N ALA A 223 14.70 -16.77 -16.03
CA ALA A 223 14.19 -15.54 -16.64
C ALA A 223 14.83 -14.32 -16.00
N VAL A 224 15.01 -13.27 -16.79
CA VAL A 224 15.19 -11.91 -16.30
C VAL A 224 13.87 -11.49 -15.65
N TRP A 225 13.90 -11.07 -14.39
CA TRP A 225 12.69 -10.85 -13.60
C TRP A 225 11.88 -9.65 -14.08
N GLU A 226 12.54 -8.70 -14.76
CA GLU A 226 11.91 -7.47 -15.20
C GLU A 226 11.05 -7.63 -16.46
N ARG A 227 9.87 -6.99 -16.47
CA ARG A 227 9.10 -6.76 -17.69
C ARG A 227 8.95 -5.28 -17.98
N ASN A 228 8.93 -4.93 -19.26
CA ASN A 228 8.59 -3.58 -19.70
C ASN A 228 7.12 -3.34 -19.41
N VAL A 229 6.83 -2.33 -18.59
CA VAL A 229 5.46 -1.82 -18.41
C VAL A 229 5.42 -0.43 -19.02
N GLU A 230 4.76 -0.31 -20.17
CA GLU A 230 4.57 0.98 -20.84
C GLU A 230 3.48 1.77 -20.13
N HIS A 231 3.65 3.08 -20.02
CA HIS A 231 2.69 3.95 -19.35
C HIS A 231 2.29 5.16 -20.21
N SER A 232 1.15 5.73 -19.86
CA SER A 232 0.51 6.86 -20.56
C SER A 232 1.06 8.25 -20.21
N ILE A 233 1.86 8.40 -19.15
CA ILE A 233 2.32 9.70 -18.66
C ILE A 233 3.05 10.47 -19.78
N ARG A 234 2.54 11.67 -20.12
CA ARG A 234 3.13 12.57 -21.12
C ARG A 234 3.01 14.02 -20.65
N PRO A 235 3.86 14.95 -21.16
CA PRO A 235 3.78 16.39 -20.82
C PRO A 235 2.41 17.05 -21.09
N GLY A 236 1.54 16.44 -21.90
CA GLY A 236 0.18 16.93 -22.18
C GLY A 236 -0.90 16.63 -21.13
N PHE A 237 -0.59 15.78 -20.15
CA PHE A 237 -1.44 15.45 -19.00
C PHE A 237 -2.79 14.81 -19.37
N GLU A 238 -2.87 14.12 -20.52
CA GLU A 238 -4.13 13.56 -21.03
C GLU A 238 -4.60 12.35 -20.22
N GLU A 239 -3.71 11.38 -20.01
CA GLU A 239 -4.04 10.13 -19.33
C GLU A 239 -3.00 9.77 -18.26
N GLY A 240 -2.37 10.78 -17.67
CA GLY A 240 -1.32 10.63 -16.66
C GLY A 240 -0.43 11.86 -16.58
N PHE A 241 0.23 12.04 -15.45
CA PHE A 241 1.07 13.21 -15.19
C PHE A 241 2.21 12.89 -14.21
N LEU A 242 3.22 13.77 -14.21
CA LEU A 242 4.21 13.87 -13.14
C LEU A 242 3.89 15.07 -12.27
N PHE A 243 4.17 14.95 -10.98
CA PHE A 243 4.18 16.12 -10.11
C PHE A 243 5.38 17.02 -10.43
N PRO A 244 5.20 18.35 -10.39
CA PRO A 244 6.26 19.32 -10.69
C PRO A 244 7.19 19.53 -9.47
N TYR A 245 7.71 18.44 -8.91
CA TYR A 245 8.41 18.47 -7.63
C TYR A 245 9.76 19.19 -7.70
N GLN A 246 10.42 19.16 -8.85
CA GLN A 246 11.64 19.93 -9.08
C GLN A 246 11.32 21.43 -9.08
N GLU A 247 10.29 21.86 -9.83
CA GLU A 247 9.86 23.26 -9.87
C GLU A 247 9.36 23.76 -8.51
N LEU A 248 8.67 22.90 -7.76
CA LEU A 248 8.22 23.20 -6.40
C LEU A 248 9.38 23.34 -5.42
N SER A 249 10.46 22.56 -5.60
CA SER A 249 11.67 22.69 -4.78
C SER A 249 12.29 24.07 -4.94
N ASP A 250 12.49 24.50 -6.19
CA ASP A 250 13.05 25.82 -6.51
C ASP A 250 12.16 26.94 -5.96
N LEU A 251 10.84 26.83 -6.15
CA LEU A 251 9.86 27.79 -5.65
C LEU A 251 9.83 27.85 -4.11
N ALA A 252 9.95 26.70 -3.45
CA ALA A 252 9.95 26.62 -1.99
C ALA A 252 11.18 27.33 -1.39
N ILE A 253 12.36 27.17 -2.02
CA ILE A 253 13.58 27.90 -1.65
C ILE A 253 13.40 29.40 -1.87
N GLU A 254 12.87 29.81 -3.03
CA GLU A 254 12.67 31.23 -3.38
C GLU A 254 11.71 31.93 -2.39
N LYS A 255 10.62 31.26 -2.01
CA LYS A 255 9.54 31.85 -1.21
C LYS A 255 9.56 31.48 0.27
N GLY A 256 10.51 30.64 0.71
CA GLY A 256 10.56 30.14 2.09
C GLY A 256 9.34 29.31 2.48
N LEU A 257 8.81 28.54 1.53
CA LEU A 257 7.66 27.64 1.78
C LEU A 257 8.16 26.28 2.25
N ASP A 258 7.35 25.58 3.04
CA ASP A 258 7.56 24.17 3.32
C ASP A 258 7.16 23.34 2.07
N PRO A 259 8.08 22.64 1.39
CA PRO A 259 7.76 21.85 0.20
C PRO A 259 6.91 20.61 0.53
N GLU A 260 6.97 20.09 1.75
CA GLU A 260 6.26 18.87 2.15
C GLU A 260 4.74 19.02 2.02
N GLN A 261 4.24 20.25 2.22
CA GLN A 261 2.82 20.56 2.08
C GLN A 261 2.29 20.36 0.65
N PHE A 262 3.14 20.19 -0.36
CA PHE A 262 2.75 19.95 -1.75
C PHE A 262 2.91 18.50 -2.19
N LEU A 263 3.40 17.63 -1.32
CA LEU A 263 3.67 16.23 -1.67
C LEU A 263 2.38 15.39 -1.63
N ALA A 264 2.33 14.43 -2.55
CA ALA A 264 1.37 13.34 -2.56
C ALA A 264 2.05 12.12 -1.92
N PHE A 265 1.73 11.84 -0.68
CA PHE A 265 2.21 10.62 -0.03
C PHE A 265 1.40 9.41 -0.47
N ALA A 266 2.06 8.26 -0.57
CA ALA A 266 1.38 6.98 -0.66
C ALA A 266 0.47 6.79 0.56
N PRO A 267 -0.65 6.06 0.42
CA PRO A 267 -1.62 5.92 1.50
C PRO A 267 -1.04 5.29 2.77
N GLU A 268 -1.43 5.84 3.91
CA GLU A 268 -1.22 5.21 5.21
C GLU A 268 -1.90 3.83 5.25
N GLY A 269 -1.21 2.80 5.75
CA GLY A 269 -1.67 1.41 5.74
C GLY A 269 -1.39 0.64 4.44
N ALA A 270 -0.89 1.28 3.37
CA ALA A 270 -0.49 0.61 2.13
C ALA A 270 1.03 0.45 1.98
N PHE A 271 1.78 0.49 3.09
CA PHE A 271 3.25 0.53 3.06
C PHE A 271 3.87 -0.65 2.30
N GLY A 272 3.32 -1.86 2.47
CA GLY A 272 3.77 -3.05 1.73
C GLY A 272 3.71 -2.86 0.21
N SER A 273 2.58 -2.36 -0.29
CA SER A 273 2.40 -2.03 -1.71
C SER A 273 3.32 -0.92 -2.21
N PHE A 274 3.91 -0.09 -1.35
CA PHE A 274 4.83 0.99 -1.72
C PHE A 274 6.25 0.80 -1.11
N SER A 275 6.70 -0.45 -0.93
CA SER A 275 8.04 -0.75 -0.39
C SER A 275 8.99 -1.45 -1.38
N TYR A 276 8.44 -2.25 -2.30
CA TYR A 276 9.20 -3.07 -3.26
C TYR A 276 9.47 -2.36 -4.58
N ALA A 277 10.35 -2.93 -5.42
CA ALA A 277 10.68 -2.35 -6.73
C ALA A 277 9.42 -2.15 -7.60
N SER A 278 8.56 -3.17 -7.66
CA SER A 278 7.19 -3.08 -8.14
C SER A 278 6.32 -4.03 -7.33
N GLU A 279 5.09 -3.64 -7.04
CA GLU A 279 4.13 -4.46 -6.30
C GLU A 279 2.70 -4.15 -6.73
N HIS A 280 1.78 -5.08 -6.48
CA HIS A 280 0.36 -4.85 -6.67
C HIS A 280 -0.19 -3.81 -5.70
N VAL A 281 -1.11 -3.00 -6.23
CA VAL A 281 -1.92 -2.03 -5.50
C VAL A 281 -3.37 -2.40 -5.76
N SER A 282 -4.08 -2.88 -4.73
CA SER A 282 -5.51 -3.19 -4.82
C SER A 282 -6.34 -1.91 -4.91
N HIS A 283 -7.65 -2.05 -5.13
CA HIS A 283 -8.53 -0.92 -5.41
C HIS A 283 -8.60 0.11 -4.27
N ASP A 284 -8.65 -0.30 -2.99
CA ASP A 284 -8.73 0.64 -1.85
C ASP A 284 -7.47 1.51 -1.70
N PRO A 285 -6.25 0.95 -1.69
CA PRO A 285 -5.02 1.74 -1.75
C PRO A 285 -4.93 2.62 -3.00
N ALA A 286 -5.39 2.15 -4.17
CA ALA A 286 -5.40 2.98 -5.38
C ALA A 286 -6.34 4.19 -5.26
N ILE A 287 -7.56 4.00 -4.71
CA ILE A 287 -8.51 5.08 -4.42
C ILE A 287 -7.85 6.10 -3.47
N ALA A 288 -7.24 5.62 -2.38
CA ALA A 288 -6.57 6.48 -1.42
C ALA A 288 -5.40 7.26 -2.05
N ALA A 289 -4.63 6.63 -2.93
CA ALA A 289 -3.51 7.25 -3.64
C ALA A 289 -4.00 8.34 -4.60
N VAL A 290 -5.08 8.08 -5.34
CA VAL A 290 -5.73 9.07 -6.21
C VAL A 290 -6.23 10.27 -5.40
N LEU A 291 -6.93 10.05 -4.28
CA LEU A 291 -7.39 11.14 -3.40
C LEU A 291 -6.22 11.96 -2.84
N ASN A 292 -5.11 11.32 -2.47
CA ASN A 292 -3.89 12.01 -2.04
C ASN A 292 -3.28 12.85 -3.18
N CYS A 293 -3.30 12.33 -4.41
CA CYS A 293 -2.85 13.07 -5.58
C CYS A 293 -3.73 14.30 -5.86
N MET A 294 -5.05 14.16 -5.79
CA MET A 294 -5.99 15.27 -5.97
C MET A 294 -5.73 16.39 -4.94
N ARG A 295 -5.62 16.04 -3.65
CA ARG A 295 -5.28 17.02 -2.58
C ARG A 295 -3.92 17.68 -2.77
N ALA A 296 -2.93 16.97 -3.30
CA ALA A 296 -1.63 17.57 -3.62
C ALA A 296 -1.77 18.58 -4.77
N LEU A 297 -2.49 18.22 -5.85
CA LEU A 297 -2.74 19.12 -6.97
C LEU A 297 -3.51 20.39 -6.56
N ASP A 298 -4.53 20.28 -5.71
CA ASP A 298 -5.25 21.45 -5.19
C ASP A 298 -4.31 22.44 -4.48
N ARG A 299 -3.37 21.93 -3.69
CA ARG A 299 -2.37 22.75 -2.99
C ARG A 299 -1.36 23.35 -3.97
N ILE A 300 -0.91 22.58 -4.95
CA ILE A 300 0.05 23.03 -5.98
C ILE A 300 -0.55 24.13 -6.86
N GLU A 301 -1.82 24.03 -7.24
CA GLU A 301 -2.51 25.04 -8.07
C GLU A 301 -2.47 26.44 -7.45
N THR A 302 -2.39 26.54 -6.12
CA THR A 302 -2.33 27.85 -5.42
C THR A 302 -0.98 28.57 -5.56
N VAL A 303 0.10 27.84 -5.88
CA VAL A 303 1.47 28.39 -5.87
C VAL A 303 2.18 28.30 -7.21
N LEU A 304 1.80 27.34 -8.07
CA LEU A 304 2.44 27.08 -9.35
C LEU A 304 1.37 26.96 -10.46
N PRO A 305 1.48 27.69 -11.58
CA PRO A 305 0.56 27.53 -12.70
C PRO A 305 0.85 26.24 -13.49
N GLY A 306 -0.19 25.63 -14.04
CA GLY A 306 -0.04 24.43 -14.87
C GLY A 306 -1.39 23.83 -15.30
N PRO A 307 -1.37 22.71 -16.04
CA PRO A 307 -2.59 22.06 -16.56
C PRO A 307 -3.32 21.24 -15.48
N TRP A 308 -3.39 21.73 -14.24
CA TRP A 308 -3.89 20.97 -13.08
C TRP A 308 -5.35 20.58 -13.22
N LYS A 309 -6.19 21.42 -13.83
CA LYS A 309 -7.60 21.08 -14.12
C LYS A 309 -7.74 19.85 -15.01
N ARG A 310 -6.82 19.64 -15.95
CA ARG A 310 -6.81 18.45 -16.81
C ARG A 310 -6.44 17.21 -16.01
N ALA A 311 -5.37 17.28 -15.21
CA ALA A 311 -5.00 16.19 -14.30
C ALA A 311 -6.12 15.84 -13.31
N MET A 312 -6.75 16.86 -12.71
CA MET A 312 -7.86 16.69 -11.79
C MET A 312 -9.06 16.00 -12.44
N SER A 313 -9.46 16.45 -13.63
CA SER A 313 -10.55 15.81 -14.39
C SER A 313 -10.24 14.36 -14.77
N TRP A 314 -8.99 14.04 -15.07
CA TRP A 314 -8.59 12.67 -15.36
C TRP A 314 -8.58 11.80 -14.10
N LEU A 315 -8.06 12.30 -12.97
CA LEU A 315 -8.08 11.60 -11.68
C LEU A 315 -9.51 11.33 -11.20
N ASP A 316 -10.42 12.29 -11.36
CA ASP A 316 -11.85 12.11 -11.04
C ASP A 316 -12.47 10.97 -11.87
N GLY A 317 -12.16 10.91 -13.17
CA GLY A 317 -12.56 9.81 -14.03
C GLY A 317 -11.98 8.46 -13.57
N GLN A 318 -10.72 8.43 -13.13
CA GLN A 318 -10.11 7.22 -12.57
C GLN A 318 -10.71 6.84 -11.23
N LEU A 319 -11.02 7.80 -10.34
CA LEU A 319 -11.66 7.55 -9.05
C LEU A 319 -13.02 6.87 -9.23
N ASN A 320 -13.86 7.41 -10.11
CA ASN A 320 -15.15 6.83 -10.49
C ASN A 320 -15.00 5.37 -11.00
N ARG A 321 -13.98 5.13 -11.82
CA ARG A 321 -13.70 3.79 -12.35
C ARG A 321 -13.18 2.83 -11.28
N LEU A 322 -12.30 3.29 -10.38
CA LEU A 322 -11.77 2.50 -9.28
C LEU A 322 -12.89 2.06 -8.32
N TRP A 323 -13.87 2.93 -8.03
CA TRP A 323 -15.03 2.57 -7.22
C TRP A 323 -15.86 1.45 -7.86
N ARG A 324 -16.08 1.48 -9.18
CA ARG A 324 -16.77 0.39 -9.89
C ARG A 324 -16.01 -0.93 -9.82
N LEU A 325 -14.68 -0.89 -9.97
CA LEU A 325 -13.82 -2.08 -9.86
C LEU A 325 -13.76 -2.64 -8.44
N ARG A 326 -13.65 -1.75 -7.44
CA ARG A 326 -13.70 -2.10 -6.02
C ARG A 326 -14.98 -2.87 -5.69
N GLY A 327 -16.10 -2.40 -6.25
CA GLY A 327 -17.41 -2.97 -5.99
C GLY A 327 -17.85 -2.83 -4.52
N PRO A 328 -18.99 -3.47 -4.19
CA PRO A 328 -19.60 -3.41 -2.86
C PRO A 328 -18.88 -4.29 -1.81
N PHE A 329 -18.20 -5.35 -2.25
CA PHE A 329 -17.64 -6.39 -1.38
C PHE A 329 -16.16 -6.70 -1.67
N PRO A 330 -15.23 -5.74 -1.54
CA PRO A 330 -13.81 -5.97 -1.84
C PRO A 330 -13.13 -6.99 -0.91
N GLY A 331 -13.66 -7.21 0.29
CA GLY A 331 -13.17 -8.20 1.26
C GLY A 331 -13.82 -9.58 1.13
N PHE A 332 -14.51 -9.84 0.02
CA PHE A 332 -15.26 -11.09 -0.15
C PHE A 332 -14.37 -12.34 0.00
N GLY A 333 -13.19 -12.35 -0.62
CA GLY A 333 -12.21 -13.43 -0.46
C GLY A 333 -11.78 -13.64 1.00
N SER A 334 -11.42 -12.56 1.69
CA SER A 334 -11.02 -12.59 3.10
C SER A 334 -12.15 -13.09 4.01
N ALA A 335 -13.38 -12.66 3.76
CA ALA A 335 -14.56 -13.15 4.47
C ALA A 335 -14.78 -14.65 4.21
N LEU A 336 -14.64 -15.12 2.98
CA LEU A 336 -14.73 -16.56 2.69
C LEU A 336 -13.63 -17.33 3.42
N SER A 337 -12.39 -16.83 3.43
CA SER A 337 -11.29 -17.45 4.17
C SER A 337 -11.58 -17.55 5.67
N ALA A 338 -12.25 -16.56 6.26
CA ALA A 338 -12.67 -16.63 7.66
C ALA A 338 -13.72 -17.72 7.94
N PHE A 339 -14.50 -18.14 6.93
CA PHE A 339 -15.51 -19.17 7.07
C PHE A 339 -15.02 -20.57 6.66
N ILE A 340 -14.36 -20.69 5.51
CA ILE A 340 -13.96 -21.98 4.93
C ILE A 340 -12.48 -22.33 5.16
N GLY A 341 -11.68 -21.38 5.64
CA GLY A 341 -10.24 -21.54 5.81
C GLY A 341 -9.45 -21.29 4.52
N ASP A 342 -8.38 -22.05 4.36
CA ASP A 342 -7.46 -21.90 3.23
C ASP A 342 -8.16 -22.09 1.89
N GLY A 343 -7.85 -21.23 0.93
CA GLY A 343 -8.47 -21.24 -0.40
C GLY A 343 -9.76 -20.41 -0.54
N GLY A 344 -10.26 -19.75 0.51
CA GLY A 344 -11.38 -18.80 0.43
C GLY A 344 -11.25 -17.75 -0.67
N ASN A 345 -10.06 -17.17 -0.84
CA ASN A 345 -9.76 -16.23 -1.93
C ASN A 345 -9.90 -16.85 -3.32
N LEU A 346 -9.53 -18.13 -3.51
CA LEU A 346 -9.64 -18.80 -4.80
C LEU A 346 -11.09 -19.02 -5.19
N VAL A 347 -11.92 -19.45 -4.24
CA VAL A 347 -13.36 -19.57 -4.43
C VAL A 347 -13.97 -18.20 -4.77
N ALA A 348 -13.54 -17.15 -4.08
CA ALA A 348 -13.99 -15.79 -4.37
C ALA A 348 -13.63 -15.31 -5.78
N TYR A 349 -12.41 -15.59 -6.25
CA TYR A 349 -11.98 -15.23 -7.61
C TYR A 349 -12.79 -15.96 -8.67
N GLU A 350 -13.00 -17.27 -8.51
CA GLU A 350 -13.81 -18.07 -9.43
C GLU A 350 -15.26 -17.55 -9.48
N LEU A 351 -15.85 -17.23 -8.33
CA LEU A 351 -17.21 -16.68 -8.28
C LEU A 351 -17.28 -15.27 -8.89
N ALA A 352 -16.30 -14.41 -8.63
CA ALA A 352 -16.25 -13.07 -9.18
C ALA A 352 -16.13 -13.08 -10.71
N GLU A 353 -15.32 -13.99 -11.27
CA GLU A 353 -15.17 -14.19 -12.71
C GLU A 353 -16.50 -14.63 -13.34
N GLN A 354 -17.17 -15.63 -12.76
CA GLN A 354 -18.50 -16.09 -13.21
C GLN A 354 -19.54 -14.95 -13.19
N CYS A 355 -19.52 -14.11 -12.16
CA CYS A 355 -20.42 -12.96 -12.06
C CYS A 355 -20.08 -11.85 -13.07
N ALA A 356 -18.79 -11.61 -13.35
CA ALA A 356 -18.34 -10.63 -14.33
C ALA A 356 -18.70 -11.02 -15.77
N GLU A 357 -18.64 -12.31 -16.10
CA GLU A 357 -19.09 -12.81 -17.41
C GLU A 357 -20.61 -12.68 -17.58
N ALA A 358 -21.38 -12.87 -16.50
CA ALA A 358 -22.83 -12.84 -16.52
C ALA A 358 -23.44 -11.42 -16.48
N SER A 359 -22.66 -10.40 -16.09
CA SER A 359 -23.13 -9.02 -15.94
C SER A 359 -22.28 -8.05 -16.75
N HIS A 360 -22.88 -7.40 -17.75
CA HIS A 360 -22.17 -6.43 -18.60
C HIS A 360 -22.30 -4.97 -18.11
N GLU A 361 -23.16 -4.69 -17.12
CA GLU A 361 -23.37 -3.35 -16.58
C GLU A 361 -23.65 -3.40 -15.06
N GLY A 362 -22.84 -2.71 -14.26
CA GLY A 362 -23.10 -2.49 -12.82
C GLY A 362 -22.01 -3.00 -11.88
N THR A 363 -22.26 -2.85 -10.59
CA THR A 363 -21.45 -3.39 -9.49
C THR A 363 -21.69 -4.90 -9.33
N ILE A 364 -20.63 -5.66 -9.05
CA ILE A 364 -20.72 -7.13 -8.92
C ILE A 364 -20.95 -7.50 -7.44
N ASP A 365 -22.05 -8.19 -7.16
CA ASP A 365 -22.33 -8.82 -5.87
C ASP A 365 -22.10 -10.35 -5.96
N PRO A 366 -21.08 -10.89 -5.29
CA PRO A 366 -20.76 -12.32 -5.36
C PRO A 366 -21.59 -13.18 -4.39
N TRP A 367 -22.34 -12.59 -3.44
CA TRP A 367 -23.10 -13.35 -2.44
C TRP A 367 -24.20 -14.24 -3.03
N PRO A 368 -25.00 -13.82 -4.03
CA PRO A 368 -25.98 -14.69 -4.67
C PRO A 368 -25.35 -15.94 -5.29
N ALA A 369 -24.20 -15.80 -5.95
CA ALA A 369 -23.47 -16.93 -6.54
C ALA A 369 -22.93 -17.88 -5.45
N PHE A 370 -22.41 -17.32 -4.35
CA PHE A 370 -22.01 -18.12 -3.19
C PHE A 370 -23.19 -18.86 -2.53
N GLU A 371 -24.34 -18.21 -2.37
CA GLU A 371 -25.53 -18.85 -1.82
C GLU A 371 -26.05 -19.98 -2.73
N GLN A 372 -25.93 -19.82 -4.05
CA GLN A 372 -26.22 -20.87 -5.00
C GLN A 372 -25.23 -22.04 -4.87
N LEU A 373 -23.94 -21.74 -4.73
CA LEU A 373 -22.89 -22.74 -4.46
C LEU A 373 -23.18 -23.52 -3.18
N MET A 374 -23.59 -22.86 -2.10
CA MET A 374 -23.96 -23.52 -0.84
C MET A 374 -25.24 -24.37 -0.94
N ARG A 375 -26.11 -24.14 -1.93
CA ARG A 375 -27.30 -24.98 -2.19
C ARG A 375 -26.96 -26.22 -3.02
N ALA A 376 -25.96 -26.12 -3.91
CA ALA A 376 -25.59 -27.18 -4.84
C ALA A 376 -24.06 -27.29 -5.01
N PRO A 377 -23.31 -27.65 -3.96
CA PRO A 377 -21.84 -27.67 -4.00
C PRO A 377 -21.28 -28.69 -5.02
N HIS A 378 -22.08 -29.71 -5.35
CA HIS A 378 -21.73 -30.72 -6.35
C HIS A 378 -21.78 -30.22 -7.80
N ALA A 379 -22.47 -29.11 -8.07
CA ALA A 379 -22.54 -28.51 -9.40
C ALA A 379 -21.36 -27.57 -9.71
N ALA A 380 -20.51 -27.29 -8.72
CA ALA A 380 -19.35 -26.42 -8.87
C ALA A 380 -18.28 -27.06 -9.78
N THR A 381 -17.43 -26.21 -10.34
CA THR A 381 -16.21 -26.58 -11.06
C THR A 381 -14.99 -26.00 -10.34
N GLY A 382 -13.79 -26.18 -10.91
CA GLY A 382 -12.59 -25.46 -10.48
C GLY A 382 -12.26 -25.60 -9.00
N SER A 383 -11.76 -24.51 -8.42
CA SER A 383 -11.36 -24.42 -7.02
C SER A 383 -12.57 -24.49 -6.08
N ALA A 384 -13.72 -23.97 -6.50
CA ALA A 384 -14.97 -24.07 -5.73
C ALA A 384 -15.36 -25.55 -5.49
N ARG A 385 -15.21 -26.43 -6.50
CA ARG A 385 -15.49 -27.86 -6.37
C ARG A 385 -14.53 -28.60 -5.46
N GLU A 386 -13.26 -28.20 -5.47
CA GLU A 386 -12.19 -28.81 -4.67
C GLU A 386 -12.30 -28.43 -3.20
N LEU A 387 -12.66 -27.18 -2.91
CA LEU A 387 -12.63 -26.60 -1.57
C LEU A 387 -14.00 -26.64 -0.86
N ILE A 388 -15.11 -26.62 -1.60
CA ILE A 388 -16.46 -26.61 -1.02
C ILE A 388 -17.14 -27.99 -1.14
N GLY A 389 -17.23 -28.67 0.00
CA GLY A 389 -18.05 -29.88 0.16
C GLY A 389 -19.38 -29.66 0.87
N GLU A 390 -20.17 -30.73 1.00
CA GLU A 390 -21.45 -30.74 1.75
C GLU A 390 -21.33 -30.34 3.22
N GLY A 391 -20.13 -30.49 3.82
CA GLY A 391 -19.84 -30.04 5.18
C GLY A 391 -20.01 -28.53 5.33
N PHE A 392 -19.33 -27.74 4.49
CA PHE A 392 -19.44 -26.27 4.49
C PHE A 392 -20.84 -25.81 4.10
N ALA A 393 -21.47 -26.44 3.11
CA ALA A 393 -22.85 -26.15 2.73
C ALA A 393 -23.84 -26.38 3.89
N ARG A 394 -23.63 -27.42 4.72
CA ARG A 394 -24.44 -27.67 5.92
C ARG A 394 -24.15 -26.66 7.02
N ALA A 395 -22.87 -26.35 7.26
CA ALA A 395 -22.45 -25.38 8.26
C ALA A 395 -23.02 -23.99 7.96
N TRP A 396 -22.96 -23.54 6.70
CA TRP A 396 -23.56 -22.28 6.26
C TRP A 396 -25.06 -22.24 6.56
N ARG A 397 -25.81 -23.28 6.17
CA ARG A 397 -27.26 -23.36 6.41
C ARG A 397 -27.64 -23.41 7.89
N ALA A 398 -26.80 -23.99 8.73
CA ALA A 398 -27.01 -24.06 10.18
C ALA A 398 -26.56 -22.79 10.92
N MET A 399 -25.80 -21.91 10.27
CA MET A 399 -25.30 -20.67 10.86
C MET A 399 -26.44 -19.72 11.21
N ARG A 400 -26.40 -19.12 12.40
CA ARG A 400 -27.39 -18.12 12.83
C ARG A 400 -27.41 -16.94 11.85
N PRO A 401 -28.57 -16.34 11.54
CA PRO A 401 -28.66 -15.20 10.61
C PRO A 401 -27.73 -14.04 10.97
N GLU A 402 -27.62 -13.69 12.26
CA GLU A 402 -26.71 -12.64 12.74
C GLU A 402 -25.23 -12.93 12.41
N ARG A 403 -24.81 -14.20 12.47
CA ARG A 403 -23.44 -14.57 12.15
C ARG A 403 -23.18 -14.53 10.63
N GLN A 404 -24.17 -14.90 9.82
CA GLN A 404 -24.09 -14.70 8.36
C GLN A 404 -24.05 -13.21 8.00
N GLU A 405 -24.82 -12.37 8.70
CA GLU A 405 -24.82 -10.92 8.54
C GLU A 405 -23.45 -10.31 8.88
N LEU A 406 -22.81 -10.75 9.97
CA LEU A 406 -21.44 -10.33 10.27
C LEU A 406 -20.47 -10.70 9.13
N LEU A 407 -20.52 -11.93 8.62
CA LEU A 407 -19.63 -12.36 7.53
C LEU A 407 -19.84 -11.51 6.26
N LYS A 408 -21.10 -11.25 5.90
CA LYS A 408 -21.47 -10.36 4.79
C LYS A 408 -20.98 -8.93 5.02
N LEU A 409 -21.11 -8.41 6.24
CA LEU A 409 -20.62 -7.08 6.59
C LEU A 409 -19.10 -7.00 6.48
N LEU A 410 -18.36 -7.99 7.00
CA LEU A 410 -16.90 -8.05 6.90
C LEU A 410 -16.43 -7.99 5.44
N SER A 411 -17.15 -8.63 4.51
CA SER A 411 -16.81 -8.60 3.09
C SER A 411 -16.88 -7.21 2.44
N ARG A 412 -17.51 -6.21 3.07
CA ARG A 412 -17.55 -4.82 2.56
C ARG A 412 -16.25 -4.06 2.75
N PHE A 413 -15.35 -4.57 3.59
CA PHE A 413 -14.09 -3.92 3.95
C PHE A 413 -12.95 -4.63 3.24
N SER A 414 -12.02 -3.88 2.63
CA SER A 414 -10.81 -4.44 2.02
C SER A 414 -9.79 -4.82 3.10
N ILE A 415 -10.13 -5.83 3.91
CA ILE A 415 -9.30 -6.37 4.99
C ILE A 415 -8.61 -7.66 4.54
N GLU A 416 -7.49 -7.99 5.16
CA GLU A 416 -6.75 -9.24 4.92
C GLU A 416 -7.49 -10.45 5.52
N ALA A 417 -7.16 -11.65 5.05
CA ALA A 417 -7.77 -12.90 5.54
C ALA A 417 -7.54 -13.09 7.05
N SER A 418 -6.34 -12.79 7.56
CA SER A 418 -6.00 -12.80 8.98
C SER A 418 -6.89 -11.86 9.81
N GLN A 419 -7.15 -10.66 9.29
CA GLN A 419 -8.01 -9.66 9.91
C GLN A 419 -9.47 -10.12 9.95
N ALA A 420 -9.96 -10.70 8.85
CA ALA A 420 -11.31 -11.26 8.78
C ALA A 420 -11.52 -12.43 9.74
N VAL A 421 -10.53 -13.34 9.84
CA VAL A 421 -10.53 -14.46 10.81
C VAL A 421 -10.64 -13.93 12.24
N ARG A 422 -9.77 -12.99 12.63
CA ARG A 422 -9.80 -12.38 13.99
C ARG A 422 -11.15 -11.74 14.31
N ALA A 423 -11.77 -11.08 13.33
CA ALA A 423 -13.05 -10.41 13.52
C ALA A 423 -14.25 -11.39 13.57
N PHE A 424 -14.16 -12.53 12.88
CA PHE A 424 -15.27 -13.49 12.76
C PHE A 424 -15.25 -14.57 13.85
N ASP A 425 -14.06 -14.94 14.33
CA ASP A 425 -13.85 -15.95 15.37
C ASP A 425 -14.08 -15.35 16.78
N PRO A 426 -15.10 -15.81 17.54
CA PRO A 426 -15.31 -15.38 18.92
C PRO A 426 -14.09 -15.55 19.83
N ASP A 427 -13.27 -16.58 19.60
CA ASP A 427 -12.14 -16.89 20.48
C ASP A 427 -10.94 -15.95 20.26
N GLN A 428 -10.94 -15.18 19.16
CA GLN A 428 -9.91 -14.20 18.83
C GLN A 428 -10.31 -12.75 19.14
N ARG A 429 -11.52 -12.55 19.68
CA ARG A 429 -12.05 -11.24 20.08
C ARG A 429 -11.98 -11.05 21.60
N PRO A 430 -12.05 -9.80 22.09
CA PRO A 430 -12.36 -9.56 23.49
C PRO A 430 -13.67 -10.24 23.89
N ALA A 431 -13.71 -10.82 25.09
CA ALA A 431 -14.83 -11.65 25.55
C ALA A 431 -16.18 -10.90 25.65
N ASP A 432 -16.14 -9.57 25.71
CA ASP A 432 -17.28 -8.67 25.79
C ASP A 432 -17.75 -8.14 24.41
N VAL A 433 -17.11 -8.56 23.31
CA VAL A 433 -17.47 -8.13 21.95
C VAL A 433 -18.11 -9.29 21.19
N GLY A 434 -19.42 -9.19 20.96
CA GLY A 434 -20.20 -10.15 20.18
C GLY A 434 -20.36 -9.76 18.70
N ASP A 435 -20.98 -10.66 17.94
CA ASP A 435 -21.33 -10.42 16.52
C ASP A 435 -22.22 -9.16 16.38
N ALA A 436 -23.16 -8.98 17.32
CA ALA A 436 -24.07 -7.84 17.39
C ALA A 436 -23.36 -6.48 17.54
N ASP A 437 -22.26 -6.43 18.30
CA ASP A 437 -21.51 -5.21 18.57
C ASP A 437 -20.76 -4.77 17.32
N LEU A 438 -20.11 -5.71 16.61
CA LEU A 438 -19.44 -5.42 15.35
C LEU A 438 -20.42 -5.02 14.24
N ILE A 439 -21.59 -5.65 14.19
CA ILE A 439 -22.65 -5.29 13.23
C ILE A 439 -23.17 -3.87 13.50
N SER A 440 -23.45 -3.56 14.76
CA SER A 440 -23.99 -2.25 15.16
C SER A 440 -22.93 -1.14 15.16
N ASN A 441 -21.65 -1.46 15.30
CA ASN A 441 -20.58 -0.49 15.19
C ASN A 441 -19.37 -1.07 14.45
N PRO A 442 -19.38 -1.01 13.10
CA PRO A 442 -18.30 -1.57 12.30
C PRO A 442 -16.95 -0.87 12.51
N TYR A 443 -16.93 0.37 13.04
CA TYR A 443 -15.69 1.07 13.40
C TYR A 443 -14.94 0.43 14.58
N LEU A 444 -15.58 -0.46 15.35
CA LEU A 444 -14.87 -1.30 16.32
C LEU A 444 -13.82 -2.20 15.66
N LEU A 445 -13.98 -2.54 14.37
CA LEU A 445 -12.94 -3.29 13.65
C LEU A 445 -11.61 -2.52 13.62
N TYR A 446 -11.64 -1.22 13.37
CA TYR A 446 -10.46 -0.36 13.49
C TYR A 446 -9.99 -0.31 14.95
N GLU A 447 -10.88 0.06 15.87
CA GLU A 447 -10.48 0.32 17.26
C GLU A 447 -9.85 -0.93 17.90
N LEU A 448 -10.44 -2.11 17.76
CA LEU A 448 -9.93 -3.34 18.35
C LEU A 448 -8.58 -3.78 17.78
N HIS A 449 -8.27 -3.42 16.54
CA HIS A 449 -7.08 -3.90 15.83
C HIS A 449 -5.97 -2.85 15.66
N ARG A 450 -6.22 -1.57 15.96
CA ARG A 450 -5.25 -0.48 15.70
C ARG A 450 -3.89 -0.64 16.38
N LEU A 451 -3.78 -1.48 17.42
CA LEU A 451 -2.55 -1.75 18.16
C LEU A 451 -1.97 -3.16 17.93
N THR A 452 -2.55 -3.94 17.02
CA THR A 452 -2.00 -5.24 16.62
C THR A 452 -0.90 -5.05 15.57
N ASP A 453 -0.05 -6.07 15.37
CA ASP A 453 1.01 -6.06 14.35
C ASP A 453 0.47 -5.91 12.91
N ASP A 454 -0.78 -6.33 12.69
CA ASP A 454 -1.50 -6.24 11.42
C ASP A 454 -2.81 -5.45 11.61
N PRO A 455 -2.72 -4.11 11.74
CA PRO A 455 -3.86 -3.27 12.09
C PRO A 455 -4.81 -3.06 10.91
N ILE A 456 -6.11 -2.99 11.20
CA ILE A 456 -7.11 -2.55 10.23
C ILE A 456 -7.13 -1.01 10.23
N SER A 457 -7.02 -0.36 9.08
CA SER A 457 -7.09 1.11 8.98
C SER A 457 -8.52 1.62 9.14
N VAL A 458 -8.69 2.76 9.82
CA VAL A 458 -10.00 3.45 9.87
C VAL A 458 -10.51 3.81 8.47
N MET A 459 -9.62 4.06 7.52
CA MET A 459 -9.97 4.37 6.14
C MET A 459 -10.56 3.16 5.40
N THR A 460 -10.11 1.95 5.73
CA THR A 460 -10.68 0.71 5.18
C THR A 460 -12.14 0.53 5.62
N ILE A 461 -12.42 0.86 6.88
CA ILE A 461 -13.79 0.82 7.41
C ILE A 461 -14.64 1.94 6.82
N ASP A 462 -14.13 3.18 6.79
CA ASP A 462 -14.87 4.33 6.26
C ASP A 462 -15.29 4.13 4.80
N ARG A 463 -14.41 3.59 3.94
CA ARG A 463 -14.75 3.25 2.53
C ARG A 463 -15.79 2.15 2.38
N GLY A 464 -15.86 1.20 3.30
CA GLY A 464 -16.89 0.14 3.29
C GLY A 464 -18.25 0.63 3.81
N MET A 465 -18.23 1.59 4.73
CA MET A 465 -19.43 2.21 5.32
C MET A 465 -20.01 3.33 4.46
N LEU A 466 -19.17 4.13 3.83
CA LEU A 466 -19.52 5.25 2.97
C LEU A 466 -18.82 5.11 1.61
N PRO A 467 -19.14 4.06 0.82
CA PRO A 467 -18.65 3.95 -0.54
C PRO A 467 -19.30 5.01 -1.44
N ASP A 468 -18.88 5.08 -2.70
CA ASP A 468 -19.55 5.91 -3.71
C ASP A 468 -21.07 5.68 -3.72
N ARG A 469 -21.83 6.75 -3.97
CA ARG A 469 -23.29 6.76 -3.86
C ARG A 469 -23.95 5.68 -4.70
N VAL A 470 -23.42 5.38 -5.90
CA VAL A 470 -23.98 4.34 -6.78
C VAL A 470 -23.90 2.97 -6.12
N ILE A 471 -22.80 2.68 -5.42
CA ILE A 471 -22.60 1.42 -4.70
C ILE A 471 -23.55 1.35 -3.49
N LEU A 472 -23.68 2.44 -2.74
CA LEU A 472 -24.51 2.47 -1.55
C LEU A 472 -26.01 2.33 -1.88
N GLU A 473 -26.47 2.95 -2.97
CA GLU A 473 -27.85 2.82 -3.45
C GLU A 473 -28.17 1.41 -3.95
N ALA A 474 -27.24 0.78 -4.68
CA ALA A 474 -27.42 -0.57 -5.21
C ALA A 474 -27.26 -1.67 -4.15
N HIS A 475 -26.36 -1.45 -3.18
CA HIS A 475 -26.00 -2.41 -2.13
C HIS A 475 -26.00 -1.74 -0.75
N PRO A 476 -27.19 -1.41 -0.20
CA PRO A 476 -27.32 -0.70 1.05
C PRO A 476 -26.72 -1.50 2.22
N LEU A 477 -26.22 -0.76 3.22
CA LEU A 477 -25.79 -1.37 4.48
C LEU A 477 -26.98 -2.04 5.18
N PRO A 478 -26.74 -3.10 5.96
CA PRO A 478 -27.74 -3.62 6.88
C PRO A 478 -28.26 -2.51 7.82
N GLU A 479 -29.53 -2.55 8.18
CA GLU A 479 -30.20 -1.50 8.96
C GLU A 479 -29.44 -1.19 10.27
N ARG A 480 -28.94 -2.23 10.95
CA ARG A 480 -28.17 -2.11 12.20
C ARG A 480 -26.82 -1.42 12.02
N SER A 481 -26.22 -1.54 10.85
CA SER A 481 -24.92 -0.95 10.53
C SER A 481 -25.04 0.44 9.93
N ARG A 482 -26.21 0.82 9.40
CA ARG A 482 -26.40 2.09 8.70
C ARG A 482 -26.02 3.28 9.60
N LEU A 483 -25.29 4.22 9.03
CA LEU A 483 -24.96 5.50 9.68
C LEU A 483 -26.16 6.44 9.58
N GLU A 484 -26.42 7.21 10.64
CA GLU A 484 -27.53 8.18 10.62
C GLU A 484 -27.23 9.36 9.68
N ASP A 485 -26.00 9.85 9.74
CA ASP A 485 -25.48 10.90 8.86
C ASP A 485 -23.93 10.84 8.79
N LYS A 486 -23.32 11.85 8.15
CA LYS A 486 -21.86 11.93 7.99
C LYS A 486 -21.09 12.23 9.29
N ILE A 487 -21.77 12.64 10.36
CA ILE A 487 -21.20 12.93 11.69
C ILE A 487 -21.67 11.92 12.75
N ASP A 488 -22.12 10.73 12.32
CA ASP A 488 -22.49 9.63 13.23
C ASP A 488 -21.43 9.43 14.33
N PRO A 489 -21.82 9.35 15.62
CA PRO A 489 -20.88 9.30 16.74
C PRO A 489 -19.85 8.16 16.62
N ARG A 490 -20.24 7.02 16.05
CA ARG A 490 -19.35 5.87 15.83
C ARG A 490 -18.20 6.23 14.89
N ARG A 491 -18.53 6.89 13.77
CA ARG A 491 -17.59 7.35 12.76
C ARG A 491 -16.66 8.44 13.32
N VAL A 492 -17.25 9.48 13.92
CA VAL A 492 -16.47 10.62 14.45
C VAL A 492 -15.51 10.15 15.54
N ARG A 493 -15.94 9.27 16.44
CA ARG A 493 -15.05 8.68 17.47
C ARG A 493 -13.85 7.98 16.84
N ALA A 494 -14.07 7.13 15.85
CA ALA A 494 -13.00 6.39 15.19
C ALA A 494 -12.00 7.32 14.47
N LEU A 495 -12.49 8.36 13.80
CA LEU A 495 -11.64 9.37 13.14
C LEU A 495 -10.85 10.21 14.16
N LEU A 496 -11.45 10.55 15.32
CA LEU A 496 -10.75 11.21 16.42
C LEU A 496 -9.64 10.33 17.00
N VAL A 497 -9.92 9.05 17.22
CA VAL A 497 -8.91 8.08 17.66
C VAL A 497 -7.77 8.02 16.64
N ALA A 498 -8.07 7.88 15.35
CA ALA A 498 -7.06 7.85 14.31
C ALA A 498 -6.20 9.13 14.26
N ALA A 499 -6.80 10.31 14.41
CA ALA A 499 -6.07 11.57 14.49
C ALA A 499 -5.14 11.63 15.71
N LEU A 500 -5.58 11.11 16.86
CA LEU A 500 -4.75 11.03 18.07
C LEU A 500 -3.61 10.01 17.93
N GLU A 501 -3.86 8.86 17.30
CA GLU A 501 -2.84 7.86 17.00
C GLU A 501 -1.75 8.45 16.09
N HIS A 502 -2.16 9.15 15.02
CA HIS A 502 -1.23 9.85 14.13
C HIS A 502 -0.40 10.92 14.88
N GLY A 503 -1.03 11.70 15.76
CA GLY A 503 -0.30 12.62 16.63
C GLY A 503 0.70 11.91 17.55
N ALA A 504 0.38 10.71 18.02
CA ALA A 504 1.25 9.90 18.88
C ALA A 504 2.52 9.42 18.15
N GLU A 505 2.42 9.09 16.87
CA GLU A 505 3.58 8.75 16.03
C GLU A 505 4.54 9.95 15.88
N GLN A 506 4.02 11.17 15.96
CA GLN A 506 4.80 12.42 15.98
C GLN A 506 5.29 12.82 17.38
N GLY A 507 5.04 11.98 18.39
CA GLY A 507 5.46 12.21 19.78
C GLY A 507 4.47 13.02 20.63
N HIS A 508 3.29 13.35 20.12
CA HIS A 508 2.25 14.01 20.90
C HIS A 508 1.50 13.01 21.78
N THR A 509 1.28 13.35 23.05
CA THR A 509 0.45 12.53 23.96
C THR A 509 -0.96 13.10 24.14
N LEU A 510 -1.20 14.31 23.65
CA LEU A 510 -2.48 15.02 23.68
C LEU A 510 -2.53 15.97 22.48
N LEU A 511 -3.72 16.22 21.93
CA LEU A 511 -3.92 17.17 20.84
C LEU A 511 -4.99 18.20 21.20
N PRO A 512 -4.75 19.51 20.96
CA PRO A 512 -5.80 20.52 21.02
C PRO A 512 -6.91 20.21 20.02
N ARG A 513 -8.14 20.61 20.33
CA ARG A 513 -9.30 20.43 19.45
C ARG A 513 -9.08 20.91 18.01
N SER A 514 -8.44 22.07 17.84
CA SER A 514 -8.15 22.65 16.53
C SER A 514 -7.22 21.76 15.69
N TRP A 515 -6.25 21.11 16.33
CA TRP A 515 -5.32 20.21 15.65
C TRP A 515 -5.99 18.90 15.27
N LEU A 516 -6.88 18.37 16.12
CA LEU A 516 -7.69 17.19 15.78
C LEU A 516 -8.55 17.45 14.55
N LYS A 517 -9.25 18.59 14.52
CA LYS A 517 -10.03 18.99 13.34
C LYS A 517 -9.13 19.05 12.09
N ALA A 518 -8.01 19.76 12.18
CA ALA A 518 -7.08 19.88 11.06
C ALA A 518 -6.51 18.53 10.61
N SER A 519 -6.31 17.59 11.52
CA SER A 519 -5.86 16.23 11.21
C SER A 519 -6.94 15.44 10.49
N ILE A 520 -8.20 15.51 10.93
CA ILE A 520 -9.33 14.81 10.30
C ILE A 520 -9.62 15.40 8.92
N ASP A 521 -9.59 16.74 8.77
CA ASP A 521 -9.79 17.42 7.49
C ASP A 521 -8.75 17.00 6.43
N LYS A 522 -7.55 16.57 6.86
CA LYS A 522 -6.48 16.10 5.98
C LYS A 522 -6.62 14.63 5.56
N MET A 523 -7.51 13.86 6.20
CA MET A 523 -7.66 12.43 5.91
C MET A 523 -8.23 12.18 4.50
N PRO A 524 -7.85 11.07 3.85
CA PRO A 524 -8.34 10.66 2.53
C PRO A 524 -9.77 10.11 2.54
N LEU A 525 -10.72 10.91 3.04
CA LEU A 525 -12.13 10.56 3.09
C LEU A 525 -12.81 10.82 1.73
N GLU A 526 -13.66 9.88 1.30
CA GLU A 526 -14.54 10.06 0.13
C GLU A 526 -15.69 11.01 0.48
N THR A 527 -16.40 10.70 1.58
CA THR A 527 -17.42 11.58 2.16
C THR A 527 -16.79 12.39 3.27
N ASP A 528 -16.90 13.72 3.21
CA ASP A 528 -16.36 14.59 4.26
C ASP A 528 -16.94 14.26 5.65
N CYS A 529 -16.19 14.59 6.70
CA CYS A 529 -16.65 14.49 8.08
C CYS A 529 -16.46 15.86 8.75
N PRO A 530 -17.49 16.73 8.79
CA PRO A 530 -17.35 18.06 9.35
C PRO A 530 -17.32 18.00 10.87
N VAL A 531 -16.13 17.76 11.44
CA VAL A 531 -15.92 17.66 12.88
C VAL A 531 -15.74 19.07 13.47
N GLY A 532 -16.86 19.67 13.86
CA GLY A 532 -16.89 20.95 14.58
C GLY A 532 -16.76 20.79 16.11
N PRO A 533 -16.58 21.91 16.84
CA PRO A 533 -16.61 21.93 18.31
C PRO A 533 -17.79 21.22 18.95
N GLU A 534 -18.98 21.48 18.41
CA GLU A 534 -20.26 20.97 18.88
C GLU A 534 -20.38 19.48 18.60
N VAL A 535 -19.82 19.01 17.49
CA VAL A 535 -19.80 17.59 17.11
C VAL A 535 -18.95 16.80 18.11
N ILE A 536 -17.73 17.25 18.42
CA ILE A 536 -16.87 16.56 19.39
C ILE A 536 -17.49 16.61 20.80
N ALA A 537 -18.06 17.75 21.20
CA ALA A 537 -18.74 17.87 22.48
C ALA A 537 -19.96 16.93 22.58
N GLY A 538 -20.70 16.76 21.48
CA GLY A 538 -21.87 15.89 21.38
C GLY A 538 -21.57 14.40 21.50
N LEU A 539 -20.32 13.96 21.34
CA LEU A 539 -19.94 12.56 21.52
C LEU A 539 -20.16 12.04 22.93
N GLY A 540 -20.05 12.92 23.94
CA GLY A 540 -20.38 12.63 25.33
C GLY A 540 -19.82 11.28 25.82
N GLU A 541 -20.73 10.38 26.21
CA GLU A 541 -20.39 9.06 26.76
C GLU A 541 -19.70 8.12 25.77
N SER A 542 -19.82 8.33 24.44
CA SER A 542 -19.19 7.44 23.45
C SER A 542 -17.66 7.46 23.49
N LEU A 543 -17.07 8.54 24.04
CA LEU A 543 -15.62 8.67 24.24
C LEU A 543 -15.12 7.96 25.50
N VAL A 544 -16.00 7.64 26.45
CA VAL A 544 -15.62 7.07 27.75
C VAL A 544 -14.90 5.74 27.54
N GLY A 545 -13.72 5.60 28.15
CA GLY A 545 -12.89 4.40 27.99
C GLY A 545 -12.15 4.32 26.65
N VAL A 546 -12.10 5.41 25.88
CA VAL A 546 -11.34 5.47 24.62
C VAL A 546 -10.52 6.76 24.54
N VAL A 547 -11.17 7.90 24.78
CA VAL A 547 -10.56 9.24 24.71
C VAL A 547 -10.98 10.04 25.93
N ASP A 548 -10.00 10.63 26.61
CA ASP A 548 -10.22 11.59 27.69
C ASP A 548 -10.12 13.03 27.17
N SER A 549 -10.96 13.91 27.73
CA SER A 549 -10.88 15.35 27.55
C SER A 549 -10.15 16.00 28.73
N ILE A 550 -9.25 16.94 28.44
CA ILE A 550 -8.49 17.71 29.42
C ILE A 550 -8.55 19.20 29.09
N GLU A 551 -8.63 20.03 30.11
CA GLU A 551 -8.53 21.49 29.97
C GLU A 551 -7.06 21.93 29.93
N MET A 552 -6.70 22.67 28.89
CA MET A 552 -5.39 23.32 28.75
C MET A 552 -5.30 24.55 29.67
N ALA A 553 -4.09 25.10 29.84
CA ALA A 553 -3.86 26.26 30.72
C ALA A 553 -4.63 27.54 30.30
N ASP A 554 -5.03 27.63 29.03
CA ASP A 554 -5.83 28.72 28.48
C ASP A 554 -7.34 28.45 28.52
N GLY A 555 -7.77 27.35 29.14
CA GLY A 555 -9.17 26.93 29.24
C GLY A 555 -9.68 26.18 28.00
N SER A 556 -8.85 25.99 26.96
CA SER A 556 -9.26 25.28 25.76
C SER A 556 -9.25 23.74 25.96
N PRO A 557 -10.16 23.00 25.32
CA PRO A 557 -10.17 21.54 25.42
C PRO A 557 -9.08 20.90 24.54
N ALA A 558 -8.39 19.93 25.11
CA ALA A 558 -7.53 18.98 24.41
C ALA A 558 -7.98 17.56 24.70
N TYR A 559 -7.60 16.63 23.83
CA TYR A 559 -8.02 15.24 23.91
C TYR A 559 -6.81 14.33 23.91
N GLN A 560 -6.96 13.21 24.61
CA GLN A 560 -5.89 12.26 24.85
C GLN A 560 -6.44 10.84 24.75
N LEU A 561 -5.70 9.93 24.11
CA LEU A 561 -6.01 8.51 24.15
C LEU A 561 -5.95 8.01 25.59
N GLN A 562 -6.93 7.21 26.02
CA GLN A 562 -7.03 6.75 27.42
C GLN A 562 -5.72 6.15 27.94
N ARG A 563 -5.02 5.35 27.11
CA ARG A 563 -3.73 4.74 27.49
C ARG A 563 -2.68 5.78 27.91
N PHE A 564 -2.69 6.97 27.31
CA PHE A 564 -1.77 8.05 27.67
C PHE A 564 -2.21 8.79 28.93
N THR A 565 -3.51 8.92 29.17
CA THR A 565 -4.03 9.41 30.46
C THR A 565 -3.60 8.50 31.60
N GLU A 566 -3.72 7.18 31.41
CA GLU A 566 -3.30 6.16 32.39
C GLU A 566 -1.80 6.19 32.62
N THR A 567 -1.02 6.24 31.53
CA THR A 567 0.44 6.36 31.58
C THR A 567 0.85 7.64 32.32
N ALA A 568 0.24 8.78 32.02
CA ALA A 568 0.50 10.04 32.69
C ALA A 568 0.15 9.99 34.18
N ARG A 569 -0.97 9.35 34.55
CA ARG A 569 -1.36 9.13 35.95
C ARG A 569 -0.33 8.30 36.69
N LEU A 570 0.18 7.23 36.08
CA LEU A 570 1.21 6.35 36.64
C LEU A 570 2.54 7.09 36.84
N ILE A 571 3.02 7.80 35.81
CA ILE A 571 4.26 8.60 35.87
C ILE A 571 4.13 9.68 36.95
N ARG A 572 3.05 10.46 36.94
CA ARG A 572 2.80 11.51 37.93
C ARG A 572 2.74 10.95 39.35
N GLY A 573 2.09 9.80 39.53
CA GLY A 573 2.06 9.09 40.81
C GLY A 573 3.45 8.68 41.28
N MET A 574 4.28 8.14 40.39
CA MET A 574 5.66 7.76 40.72
C MET A 574 6.52 8.98 41.08
N VAL A 575 6.45 10.05 40.29
CA VAL A 575 7.19 11.30 40.54
C VAL A 575 6.77 11.92 41.87
N LYS A 576 5.46 12.04 42.14
CA LYS A 576 4.96 12.57 43.42
C LYS A 576 5.44 11.73 44.62
N ARG A 577 5.43 10.39 44.50
CA ARG A 577 5.99 9.52 45.55
C ARG A 577 7.48 9.74 45.77
N ARG A 578 8.27 9.94 44.70
CA ARG A 578 9.71 10.20 44.78
C ARG A 578 10.04 11.58 45.35
N LEU A 579 9.23 12.59 45.04
CA LEU A 579 9.38 13.95 45.59
C LEU A 579 8.84 14.10 47.02
N GLY A 580 8.00 13.17 47.47
CA GLY A 580 7.32 13.23 48.74
C GLY A 580 8.27 13.21 49.96
N PRO A 581 7.81 13.70 51.13
CA PRO A 581 8.64 13.88 52.33
C PRO A 581 9.24 12.56 52.86
N ARG A 582 8.56 11.44 52.58
CA ARG A 582 8.95 10.10 53.05
C ARG A 582 9.93 9.40 52.10
N SER A 583 10.30 10.02 50.98
CA SER A 583 11.22 9.43 50.02
C SER A 583 12.67 9.62 50.48
N ARG A 584 13.43 8.52 50.54
CA ARG A 584 14.85 8.54 50.90
C ARG A 584 15.64 9.14 49.74
N ARG A 585 15.97 10.42 49.81
CA ARG A 585 16.81 11.09 48.81
C ARG A 585 18.23 10.53 48.87
N HIS A 586 18.85 10.32 47.71
CA HIS A 586 20.28 10.02 47.66
C HIS A 586 21.06 11.20 48.27
N LYS A 587 21.96 10.92 49.20
CA LYS A 587 22.89 11.93 49.72
C LYS A 587 23.90 12.23 48.62
N SER A 588 23.70 13.33 47.91
CA SER A 588 24.57 13.81 46.84
C SER A 588 24.71 15.32 46.98
N THR A 589 25.93 15.83 46.83
CA THR A 589 26.26 17.26 46.84
C THR A 589 26.49 17.83 45.44
N HIS A 590 26.09 17.08 44.40
CA HIS A 590 26.31 17.48 43.01
C HIS A 590 25.27 18.52 42.59
N ASP A 591 25.74 19.62 42.02
CA ASP A 591 24.91 20.52 41.24
C ASP A 591 24.59 19.85 39.90
N PHE A 592 23.49 19.11 39.86
CA PHE A 592 23.07 18.39 38.67
C PHE A 592 22.80 19.32 37.48
N ARG A 593 22.44 20.59 37.71
CA ARG A 593 22.26 21.57 36.64
C ARG A 593 23.60 21.85 35.97
N ALA A 594 24.61 22.21 36.76
CA ALA A 594 25.96 22.45 36.25
C ALA A 594 26.62 21.20 35.61
N VAL A 595 26.25 19.99 36.05
CA VAL A 595 26.73 18.73 35.44
C VAL A 595 26.07 18.48 34.08
N VAL A 596 24.74 18.67 33.99
CA VAL A 596 23.98 18.49 32.74
C VAL A 596 24.39 19.54 31.71
N ASP A 597 24.45 20.81 32.10
CA ASP A 597 24.83 21.91 31.20
C ASP A 597 26.24 21.67 30.62
N ARG A 598 27.21 21.25 31.45
CA ARG A 598 28.57 20.94 30.99
C ARG A 598 28.65 19.73 30.04
N SER A 599 27.68 18.82 30.10
CA SER A 599 27.68 17.60 29.29
C SER A 599 26.91 17.77 27.99
N LEU A 600 25.90 18.64 27.96
CA LEU A 600 25.05 18.89 26.79
C LEU A 600 25.48 20.12 25.98
N GLY A 601 26.39 20.95 26.52
CA GLY A 601 26.91 22.15 25.84
C GLY A 601 26.11 23.38 26.17
#